data_AF-A0A945MKS9-F1
#
_entry.id   AF-A0A945MKS9-F1
#
_cell.length_a   1.000
_cell.length_b   1.000
_cell.length_c   1.000
_cell.angle_alpha   90.00
_cell.angle_beta   90.00
_cell.angle_gamma   90.00
#
_symmetry.space_group_name_H-M   'P 1'
#
loop_
_entity.id
_entity.type
_entity.pdbx_description
1 polymer ?
#
loop_
_entity_poly.entity_id
_entity_poly.type
_entity_poly.pdbx_seq_one_letter_code
_entity_poly.pdbx_strand_id
1 'polypeptide(L)' 'MDENEEPSLETRRIEGPDALNSVDEATWVSTNDSAQWGLAAIRASALVPEAISAY' A
#
# COMPACT_ATOMS: atom_id res chain seq x y z
N MET A 1 -1.43 12.18 12.48
CA MET A 1 -1.70 10.74 12.57
C MET A 1 -1.68 10.41 14.04
N ASP A 2 -2.73 9.80 14.56
CA ASP A 2 -2.70 9.33 15.94
C ASP A 2 -1.60 8.27 16.07
N GLU A 3 -0.72 8.44 17.05
CA GLU A 3 0.54 7.67 17.19
C GLU A 3 0.33 6.16 17.50
N ASN A 4 -0.92 5.68 17.57
CA ASN A 4 -1.30 4.36 18.06
C ASN A 4 -2.11 3.50 17.07
N GLU A 5 -2.25 3.89 15.80
CA GLU A 5 -3.00 3.08 14.82
C GLU A 5 -2.05 2.19 14.01
N GLU A 6 -2.26 0.87 14.05
CA GLU A 6 -1.48 -0.07 13.24
C GLU A 6 -1.68 0.26 11.76
N PRO A 7 -0.61 0.29 10.93
CA PRO A 7 -0.75 0.64 9.53
C PRO A 7 -1.61 -0.40 8.80
N SER A 8 -2.82 0.02 8.39
CA SER A 8 -3.76 -0.79 7.61
C SER A 8 -3.55 -0.58 6.11
N LEU A 9 -3.47 -1.67 5.34
CA LEU A 9 -3.42 -1.66 3.87
C LEU A 9 -4.82 -1.56 3.25
N GLU A 10 -5.61 -0.61 3.73
CA GLU A 10 -7.01 -0.42 3.33
C GLU A 10 -7.22 0.97 2.73
N THR A 11 -8.23 1.08 1.85
CA THR A 11 -8.69 2.37 1.35
C THR A 11 -9.73 2.96 2.29
N ARG A 12 -9.73 4.28 2.45
CA ARG A 12 -10.77 5.01 3.18
C ARG A 12 -11.76 5.63 2.19
N ARG A 13 -13.05 5.33 2.37
CA ARG A 13 -14.13 5.97 1.61
C ARG A 13 -14.36 7.39 2.10
N ILE A 14 -14.36 8.37 1.19
CA ILE A 14 -14.60 9.79 1.44
C ILE A 14 -15.88 10.20 0.73
N GLU A 15 -16.82 10.79 1.45
CA GLU A 15 -18.14 11.17 0.94
C GLU A 15 -18.62 12.48 1.58
N GLY A 16 -19.73 13.02 1.08
CA GLY A 16 -20.34 14.22 1.65
C GLY A 16 -19.54 15.49 1.35
N PRO A 17 -19.48 16.47 2.28
CA PRO A 17 -18.87 17.78 2.01
C PRO A 17 -17.34 17.74 1.84
N ASP A 18 -16.69 16.62 2.16
CA ASP A 18 -15.23 16.47 2.10
C ASP A 18 -14.71 16.17 0.68
N ALA A 19 -15.58 15.81 -0.27
CA ALA A 19 -15.20 15.54 -1.66
C ALA A 19 -16.32 15.92 -2.64
N LEU A 20 -15.97 16.36 -3.86
CA LEU A 20 -16.95 16.73 -4.89
C LEU A 20 -17.83 15.53 -5.32
N ASN A 21 -17.19 14.37 -5.42
CA ASN A 21 -17.84 13.08 -5.63
C ASN A 21 -17.21 12.09 -4.65
N SER A 22 -17.91 11.03 -4.30
CA SER A 22 -17.34 9.99 -3.43
C SER A 22 -16.09 9.37 -4.06
N VAL A 23 -15.04 9.20 -3.25
CA VAL A 23 -13.77 8.62 -3.66
C VAL A 23 -13.25 7.63 -2.62
N ASP A 24 -12.43 6.69 -3.05
CA ASP A 24 -11.67 5.80 -2.18
C ASP A 24 -10.21 6.24 -2.18
N GLU A 25 -9.69 6.60 -1.01
CA GLU A 25 -8.35 7.17 -0.85
C GLU A 25 -7.45 6.21 -0.07
N ALA A 26 -6.21 6.00 -0.56
CA ALA A 26 -5.15 5.31 0.15
C ALA A 26 -3.99 6.28 0.42
N THR A 27 -4.12 7.11 1.46
CA THR A 27 -3.11 8.13 1.80
C THR A 27 -1.76 7.54 2.22
N TRP A 28 -1.72 6.25 2.55
CA TRP A 28 -0.54 5.53 2.99
C TRP A 28 0.37 5.05 1.84
N VAL A 29 -0.04 5.22 0.57
CA VAL A 29 0.75 4.78 -0.58
C VAL A 29 0.77 5.81 -1.71
N SER A 30 1.91 5.92 -2.39
CA SER A 30 2.04 6.68 -3.63
C SER A 30 2.22 5.76 -4.84
N THR A 31 2.04 6.31 -6.05
CA THR A 31 2.35 5.58 -7.29
C THR A 31 3.79 5.08 -7.34
N ASN A 32 4.74 5.87 -6.83
CA ASN A 32 6.15 5.48 -6.81
C ASN A 32 6.39 4.33 -5.83
N ASP A 33 5.80 4.40 -4.62
CA ASP A 33 5.94 3.34 -3.62
C ASP A 33 5.37 2.03 -4.17
N SER A 34 4.17 2.06 -4.75
CA SER A 34 3.56 0.90 -5.41
C SER A 34 4.45 0.32 -6.52
N ALA A 35 5.01 1.18 -7.37
CA ALA A 35 5.85 0.74 -8.48
C ALA A 35 7.16 0.09 -8.00
N GLN A 36 7.84 0.71 -7.04
CA GLN A 36 9.09 0.18 -6.50
C GLN A 36 8.85 -1.08 -5.68
N TRP A 37 7.80 -1.11 -4.87
CA TRP A 37 7.41 -2.28 -4.10
C TRP A 37 7.11 -3.47 -5.02
N GLY A 38 6.33 -3.27 -6.09
CA GLY A 38 6.04 -4.32 -7.07
C GLY A 38 7.28 -4.82 -7.79
N LEU A 39 8.17 -3.92 -8.24
CA LEU A 39 9.43 -4.31 -8.88
C LEU A 39 10.34 -5.10 -7.93
N ALA A 40 10.44 -4.65 -6.67
CA ALA A 40 11.22 -5.34 -5.65
C ALA A 40 10.67 -6.73 -5.36
N ALA A 41 9.35 -6.87 -5.22
CA ALA A 41 8.69 -8.15 -4.99
C ALA A 41 8.96 -9.13 -6.14
N ILE A 42 8.83 -8.70 -7.39
CA ILE A 42 9.15 -9.52 -8.58
C ILE A 42 10.62 -9.93 -8.58
N ARG A 43 11.54 -8.97 -8.40
CA ARG A 43 12.98 -9.24 -8.44
C ARG A 43 13.42 -10.18 -7.33
N ALA A 44 12.95 -9.96 -6.10
CA ALA A 44 13.29 -10.80 -4.97
C ALA A 44 12.79 -12.24 -5.20
N SER A 45 11.54 -12.38 -5.66
CA SER A 45 10.95 -13.69 -5.99
C SER A 45 11.68 -14.43 -7.10
N ALA A 46 12.23 -13.70 -8.08
CA ALA A 46 12.95 -14.29 -9.20
C ALA A 46 14.41 -14.64 -8.87
N LEU A 47 15.08 -13.83 -8.04
CA LEU A 47 16.53 -13.95 -7.80
C LEU A 47 16.88 -14.79 -6.58
N VAL A 48 16.06 -14.76 -5.53
CA VAL A 48 16.31 -15.43 -4.25
C VAL A 48 15.04 -16.06 -3.66
N PRO A 49 14.32 -16.90 -4.43
CA PRO A 49 13.05 -17.48 -3.98
C PRO A 49 13.18 -18.26 -2.65
N GLU A 50 14.31 -18.93 -2.43
CA GLU A 50 14.59 -19.69 -1.22
C GLU A 50 14.67 -18.84 0.05
N ALA A 51 15.04 -17.56 -0.07
CA ALA A 51 15.10 -16.65 1.06
C ALA A 51 13.72 -16.13 1.50
N ILE A 52 12.73 -16.21 0.62
CA ILE A 52 11.37 -15.68 0.84
C ILE A 52 10.41 -16.80 1.32
N SER A 53 10.59 -18.04 0.84
CA SER A 53 9.77 -19.19 1.24
C SER A 53 10.25 -19.92 2.51
N ALA A 54 11.24 -19.39 3.23
CA ALA A 54 11.83 -20.05 4.41
C ALA A 54 11.02 -19.88 5.71
N TYR A 55 9.78 -19.37 5.64
CA TYR A 55 8.86 -19.21 6.78
C TYR A 55 7.55 -19.98 6.55
#